data_AF-A0AAW1HZY8-F1
#
_entry.id   AF-A0AAW1HZY8-F1
#
_cell.length_a   1.000
_cell.length_b   1.000
_cell.length_c   1.000
_cell.angle_alpha   90.00
_cell.angle_beta   90.00
_cell.angle_gamma   90.00
#
_symmetry.space_group_name_H-M   'P 1'
#
loop_
_entity.id
_entity.type
_entity.pdbx_description
1 polymer ?
#
loop_
_entity_poly.entity_id
_entity_poly.type
_entity_poly.pdbx_seq_one_letter_code
_entity_poly.pdbx_strand_id
1 'polypeptide(L)'
;MVFKSWKSVTLPWDEGGFDVREILSWNKALIAKQLWLLLLPTGGVWFQWIHRYCLSRCSIWELSVQDSHAQSLRSILSVCSNLVRIAGSPDLALHALRLCCAADKFSISRAYELFRPRATPLRWARGLKGPGLIPSHALITMVAAQSKLHMVDAINETGPSSLDEN
;
A
#
# COMPACT_ATOMS: atom_id res chain seq x y z
N MET A 1 25.27 12.04 0.75
CA MET A 1 23.87 12.52 0.85
C MET A 1 22.98 11.50 0.16
N VAL A 2 22.41 10.54 0.90
CA VAL A 2 21.56 9.50 0.31
C VAL A 2 20.12 10.03 0.33
N PHE A 3 19.55 10.32 -0.84
CA PHE A 3 18.12 10.55 -0.94
C PHE A 3 17.41 9.27 -0.48
N LYS A 4 16.71 9.32 0.66
CA LYS A 4 15.93 8.18 1.12
C LYS A 4 14.93 7.80 0.01
N SER A 5 14.80 6.50 -0.23
CA SER A 5 13.91 5.94 -1.25
C SER A 5 12.50 6.53 -1.13
N TRP A 6 11.85 6.80 -2.26
CA TRP A 6 10.48 7.36 -2.38
C TRP A 6 9.46 6.71 -1.43
N LYS A 7 9.65 5.42 -1.13
CA LYS A 7 8.84 4.65 -0.16
C LYS A 7 8.78 5.30 1.23
N SER A 8 9.89 5.89 1.70
CA SER A 8 9.97 6.55 3.00
C SER A 8 9.23 7.88 3.03
N VAL A 9 9.19 8.60 1.90
CA VAL A 9 8.48 9.88 1.78
C VAL A 9 6.97 9.66 1.76
N THR A 10 6.51 8.56 1.18
CA THR A 10 5.09 8.25 1.04
C THR A 10 4.41 7.66 2.28
N LEU A 11 5.17 7.47 3.37
CA LEU A 11 4.61 7.02 4.64
C LEU A 11 3.78 8.13 5.29
N PRO A 12 2.80 7.79 6.15
CA PRO A 12 2.09 8.79 6.92
C PRO A 12 3.05 9.53 7.85
N TRP A 13 2.64 10.73 8.25
CA TRP A 13 3.37 11.56 9.21
C TRP A 13 3.75 10.76 10.47
N ASP A 14 2.80 10.00 11.01
CA ASP A 14 2.98 9.21 12.22
C ASP A 14 3.97 8.05 12.08
N GLU A 15 4.30 7.64 10.85
CA GLU A 15 5.26 6.57 10.54
C GLU A 15 6.58 7.13 9.96
N GLY A 16 6.76 8.45 10.00
CA GLY A 16 8.00 9.11 9.58
C GLY A 16 8.08 9.49 8.11
N GLY A 17 6.95 9.57 7.39
CA GLY A 17 6.87 10.12 6.04
C GLY A 17 6.10 11.45 5.96
N PHE A 18 5.85 11.92 4.74
CA PHE A 18 5.22 13.22 4.45
C PHE A 18 3.71 13.13 4.19
N ASP A 19 3.08 12.01 4.51
CA ASP A 19 1.66 11.75 4.23
C ASP A 19 1.28 11.90 2.74
N VAL A 20 2.29 11.81 1.87
CA VAL A 20 2.10 11.79 0.41
C VAL A 20 1.64 10.40 0.01
N ARG A 21 0.54 10.31 -0.73
CA ARG A 21 0.03 9.01 -1.20
C ARG A 21 1.00 8.36 -2.17
N GLU A 22 1.39 7.12 -1.87
CA GLU A 22 2.16 6.30 -2.80
C GLU A 22 1.33 5.96 -4.05
N ILE A 23 1.76 6.45 -5.21
CA ILE A 23 1.06 6.29 -6.49
C ILE A 23 0.87 4.81 -6.85
N LEU A 24 1.87 3.96 -6.59
CA LEU A 24 1.78 2.53 -6.89
C LEU A 24 0.68 1.83 -6.09
N SER A 25 0.61 2.12 -4.79
CA SER A 25 -0.43 1.58 -3.90
C SER A 25 -1.80 2.19 -4.20
N TRP A 26 -1.85 3.45 -4.63
CA TRP A 26 -3.07 4.09 -5.11
C TRP A 26 -3.60 3.43 -6.39
N ASN A 27 -2.71 3.12 -7.34
CA ASN A 27 -3.07 2.42 -8.57
C ASN A 27 -3.63 1.02 -8.28
N LYS A 28 -3.00 0.28 -7.35
CA LYS A 28 -3.54 -1.01 -6.88
C LYS A 28 -4.94 -0.86 -6.28
N ALA A 29 -5.21 0.21 -5.53
CA ALA A 29 -6.54 0.50 -4.99
C ALA A 29 -7.57 0.80 -6.10
N LEU A 30 -7.18 1.50 -7.16
CA LEU A 30 -8.02 1.75 -8.33
C LEU A 30 -8.31 0.47 -9.12
N ILE A 31 -7.31 -0.39 -9.31
CA ILE A 31 -7.48 -1.70 -9.95
C ILE A 31 -8.37 -2.59 -9.07
N ALA A 32 -8.22 -2.56 -7.74
CA ALA A 32 -9.11 -3.26 -6.81
C ALA A 32 -10.57 -2.77 -6.91
N LYS A 33 -10.78 -1.48 -7.20
CA LYS A 33 -12.12 -0.95 -7.51
C LYS A 33 -12.66 -1.54 -8.82
N GLN A 34 -11.83 -1.67 -9.85
CA GLN A 34 -12.24 -2.33 -11.10
C GLN A 34 -12.56 -3.81 -10.87
N LEU A 35 -11.77 -4.51 -10.06
CA LEU A 35 -12.06 -5.86 -9.61
C LEU A 35 -13.41 -5.94 -8.89
N TRP A 36 -13.68 -5.02 -7.96
CA TRP A 36 -14.98 -4.95 -7.28
C TRP A 36 -16.12 -4.80 -8.28
N LEU A 37 -16.02 -3.85 -9.22
CA LEU A 37 -17.02 -3.66 -10.29
C LEU A 37 -17.21 -4.91 -11.15
N LEU A 38 -16.16 -5.69 -11.38
CA LEU A 38 -16.23 -6.96 -12.09
C LEU A 38 -16.96 -8.04 -11.28
N LEU A 39 -16.94 -7.98 -9.95
CA LEU A 39 -17.71 -8.90 -9.09
C LEU A 39 -19.19 -8.54 -9.01
N LEU A 40 -19.59 -7.31 -9.34
CA LEU A 40 -21.00 -6.92 -9.41
C LEU A 40 -21.63 -7.30 -10.76
N PRO A 41 -22.92 -7.68 -10.78
CA PRO A 41 -23.65 -7.94 -12.02
C PRO A 41 -23.93 -6.66 -12.83
N THR A 42 -23.83 -5.48 -12.21
CA THR A 42 -24.09 -4.16 -12.82
C THR A 42 -22.85 -3.55 -13.48
N GLY A 43 -22.02 -4.38 -14.10
CA GLY A 43 -20.84 -3.93 -14.83
C GLY A 43 -21.18 -3.35 -16.21
N GLY A 44 -20.37 -2.40 -16.68
CA GLY A 44 -20.41 -1.96 -18.08
C GLY A 44 -20.06 -3.08 -19.08
N VAL A 45 -20.21 -2.80 -20.38
CA VAL A 45 -20.05 -3.77 -21.48
C VAL A 45 -18.75 -4.56 -21.41
N TRP A 46 -17.64 -3.90 -21.07
CA TRP A 46 -16.34 -4.56 -20.90
C TRP A 46 -16.34 -5.65 -19.82
N PHE A 47 -17.04 -5.44 -18.71
CA PHE A 47 -17.17 -6.43 -17.63
C PHE A 47 -18.03 -7.62 -18.06
N GLN A 48 -19.13 -7.37 -18.77
CA GLN A 48 -19.97 -8.43 -19.33
C GLN A 48 -19.21 -9.28 -20.35
N TRP A 49 -18.36 -8.65 -21.17
CA TRP A 49 -17.47 -9.35 -22.08
C TRP A 49 -16.48 -10.25 -21.33
N ILE A 50 -15.85 -9.76 -20.25
CA ILE A 50 -14.96 -10.59 -19.41
C ILE A 50 -15.72 -11.77 -18.81
N HIS A 51 -16.90 -11.54 -18.24
CA HIS A 51 -17.73 -12.61 -17.68
C HIS A 51 -18.03 -13.71 -18.70
N ARG A 52 -18.37 -13.32 -19.93
CA ARG A 52 -18.74 -14.24 -21.00
C ARG A 52 -17.56 -14.98 -21.61
N TYR A 53 -16.45 -14.30 -21.86
CA TYR A 53 -15.33 -14.83 -22.65
C TYR A 53 -14.14 -15.29 -21.80
N CYS A 54 -13.90 -14.67 -20.64
CA CYS A 54 -12.74 -14.98 -19.80
C CYS A 54 -13.12 -15.79 -18.54
N LEU A 55 -14.29 -15.55 -17.95
CA LEU A 55 -14.73 -16.18 -16.70
C LEU A 55 -15.81 -17.25 -16.88
N SER A 56 -16.08 -17.69 -18.10
CA SER A 56 -17.21 -18.58 -18.41
C SER A 56 -17.15 -19.96 -17.73
N ARG A 57 -15.96 -20.40 -17.26
CA ARG A 57 -15.79 -21.70 -16.59
C ARG A 57 -14.97 -21.65 -15.30
N CYS A 58 -14.42 -20.49 -14.93
CA CYS A 58 -13.50 -20.36 -13.80
C CYS A 58 -13.82 -19.12 -12.98
N SER A 59 -13.56 -19.18 -11.67
CA SER A 59 -13.60 -17.98 -10.84
C SER A 59 -12.42 -17.06 -11.18
N ILE A 60 -12.58 -15.76 -10.92
CA ILE A 60 -11.50 -14.78 -11.16
C ILE A 60 -10.25 -15.02 -10.31
N TRP A 61 -10.40 -15.75 -9.20
CA TRP A 61 -9.32 -16.07 -8.28
C TRP A 61 -8.49 -17.26 -8.73
N GLU A 62 -9.04 -18.13 -9.56
CA GLU A 62 -8.39 -19.32 -10.12
C GLU A 62 -7.80 -19.06 -11.52
N LEU A 63 -8.18 -17.96 -12.16
CA LEU A 63 -7.72 -17.62 -13.49
C LEU A 63 -6.21 -17.27 -13.47
N SER A 64 -5.43 -18.00 -14.26
CA SER A 64 -4.00 -17.72 -14.42
C SER A 64 -3.74 -16.56 -15.37
N VAL A 65 -2.64 -15.84 -15.15
CA VAL A 65 -2.21 -14.74 -16.02
C VAL A 65 -1.67 -15.33 -17.32
N GLN A 66 -2.34 -15.07 -18.44
CA GLN A 66 -1.89 -15.45 -19.78
C GLN A 66 -1.54 -14.22 -20.63
N ASP A 67 -0.57 -14.36 -21.53
CA ASP A 67 -0.15 -13.28 -22.44
C ASP A 67 -1.22 -12.87 -23.45
N SER A 68 -2.16 -13.77 -23.75
CA SER A 68 -3.33 -13.54 -24.62
C SER A 68 -4.34 -12.56 -24.01
N HIS A 69 -4.28 -12.30 -22.71
CA HIS A 69 -5.24 -11.44 -22.03
C HIS A 69 -4.96 -9.95 -22.24
N ALA A 70 -6.03 -9.16 -22.28
CA ALA A 70 -5.93 -7.71 -22.27
C ALA A 70 -5.12 -7.23 -21.05
N GLN A 71 -4.31 -6.19 -21.22
CA GLN A 71 -3.45 -5.66 -20.17
C GLN A 71 -4.23 -5.29 -18.89
N SER A 72 -5.44 -4.76 -19.06
CA SER A 72 -6.35 -4.44 -17.95
C SER A 72 -6.76 -5.68 -17.15
N LEU A 73 -7.04 -6.81 -17.81
CA LEU A 73 -7.34 -8.06 -17.12
C LEU A 73 -6.11 -8.60 -16.38
N ARG A 74 -4.92 -8.52 -17.01
CA ARG A 74 -3.65 -8.92 -16.36
C ARG A 74 -3.35 -8.09 -15.12
N SER A 75 -3.61 -6.78 -15.16
CA SER A 75 -3.48 -5.91 -13.98
C SER A 75 -4.44 -6.30 -12.86
N ILE A 76 -5.69 -6.64 -13.19
CA ILE A 76 -6.67 -7.13 -12.20
C ILE A 76 -6.21 -8.44 -11.57
N LEU A 77 -5.78 -9.42 -12.37
CA LEU A 77 -5.28 -10.71 -11.89
C LEU A 77 -4.04 -10.55 -11.00
N SER A 78 -3.15 -9.61 -11.34
CA SER A 78 -2.00 -9.26 -10.49
C SER A 78 -2.42 -8.70 -9.13
N VAL A 79 -3.51 -7.94 -9.05
CA VAL A 79 -4.04 -7.46 -7.77
C VAL A 79 -4.77 -8.57 -7.01
N CYS A 80 -5.50 -9.45 -7.69
CA CYS A 80 -6.10 -10.64 -7.07
C CYS A 80 -5.05 -11.50 -6.38
N SER A 81 -3.95 -11.82 -7.06
CA SER A 81 -2.86 -12.64 -6.47
C SER A 81 -2.20 -11.93 -5.30
N ASN A 82 -2.02 -10.61 -5.35
CA ASN A 82 -1.54 -9.83 -4.22
C ASN A 82 -2.50 -9.85 -3.03
N LEU A 83 -3.81 -9.75 -3.26
CA LEU A 83 -4.82 -9.83 -2.21
C LEU A 83 -4.87 -11.20 -1.56
N VAL A 84 -4.81 -12.28 -2.35
CA VAL A 84 -4.74 -13.65 -1.83
C VAL A 84 -3.45 -13.84 -1.04
N ARG A 85 -2.32 -13.27 -1.47
CA ARG A 85 -1.06 -13.31 -0.72
C ARG A 85 -1.13 -12.57 0.63
N ILE A 86 -1.90 -11.48 0.70
CA ILE A 86 -2.08 -10.70 1.95
C ILE A 86 -3.08 -11.39 2.89
N ALA A 87 -4.19 -11.90 2.35
CA ALA A 87 -5.30 -12.45 3.12
C ALA A 87 -5.20 -13.97 3.38
N GLY A 88 -4.38 -14.69 2.62
CA GLY A 88 -4.17 -16.14 2.69
C GLY A 88 -5.22 -16.98 1.94
N SER A 89 -6.45 -16.47 1.77
CA SER A 89 -7.56 -17.18 1.09
C SER A 89 -8.35 -16.23 0.18
N PRO A 90 -8.93 -16.73 -0.94
CA PRO A 90 -9.81 -15.94 -1.80
C PRO A 90 -11.06 -15.42 -1.06
N ASP A 91 -11.61 -16.17 -0.10
CA ASP A 91 -12.79 -15.75 0.66
C ASP A 91 -12.47 -14.58 1.60
N LEU A 92 -11.31 -14.65 2.25
CA LEU A 92 -10.80 -13.57 3.09
C LEU A 92 -10.46 -12.33 2.25
N ALA A 93 -9.94 -12.52 1.04
CA ALA A 93 -9.71 -11.44 0.09
C ALA A 93 -11.02 -10.76 -0.34
N LEU A 94 -12.07 -11.54 -0.61
CA LEU A 94 -13.42 -11.02 -0.88
C LEU A 94 -13.97 -10.26 0.33
N HIS A 95 -13.78 -10.77 1.54
CA HIS A 95 -14.19 -10.08 2.76
C HIS A 95 -13.44 -8.75 2.94
N ALA A 96 -12.12 -8.72 2.71
CA ALA A 96 -11.32 -7.49 2.77
C ALA A 96 -11.79 -6.44 1.74
N LEU A 97 -12.14 -6.86 0.52
CA LEU A 97 -12.73 -5.97 -0.49
C LEU A 97 -14.10 -5.44 -0.06
N ARG A 98 -14.95 -6.28 0.55
CA ARG A 98 -16.25 -5.86 1.10
C ARG A 98 -16.08 -4.82 2.21
N LEU A 99 -15.10 -4.97 3.09
CA LEU A 99 -14.78 -3.97 4.11
C LEU A 99 -14.36 -2.62 3.51
N CYS A 100 -13.85 -2.59 2.28
CA CYS A 100 -13.54 -1.33 1.58
C CYS A 100 -14.79 -0.61 1.05
N CYS A 101 -15.96 -1.26 1.07
CA CYS A 101 -17.21 -0.67 0.65
C CYS A 101 -17.92 0.00 1.84
N ALA A 102 -18.46 1.20 1.62
CA ALA A 102 -19.34 1.87 2.56
C ALA A 102 -20.64 2.22 1.82
N ALA A 103 -21.78 1.74 2.34
CA ALA A 103 -23.10 1.98 1.76
C ALA A 103 -23.16 1.74 0.23
N ASP A 104 -22.71 0.55 -0.19
CA ASP A 104 -22.68 0.08 -1.60
C ASP A 104 -21.68 0.80 -2.53
N LYS A 105 -20.95 1.80 -2.03
CA LYS A 105 -19.91 2.51 -2.78
C LYS A 105 -18.52 2.05 -2.37
N PHE A 106 -17.71 1.67 -3.34
CA PHE A 106 -16.32 1.28 -3.11
C PHE A 106 -15.46 2.49 -2.77
N SER A 107 -14.86 2.49 -1.57
CA SER A 107 -13.95 3.55 -1.11
C SER A 107 -12.51 3.24 -1.51
N ILE A 108 -11.98 4.01 -2.46
CA ILE A 108 -10.58 3.89 -2.92
C ILE A 108 -9.61 4.17 -1.75
N SER A 109 -9.96 5.09 -0.85
CA SER A 109 -9.12 5.39 0.32
C SER A 109 -8.98 4.19 1.26
N ARG A 110 -10.05 3.41 1.48
CA ARG A 110 -9.98 2.20 2.31
C ARG A 110 -9.19 1.10 1.62
N ALA A 111 -9.38 0.94 0.31
CA ALA A 111 -8.60 0.01 -0.49
C ALA A 111 -7.12 0.39 -0.53
N TYR A 112 -6.79 1.69 -0.53
CA TYR A 112 -5.41 2.15 -0.45
C TYR A 112 -4.75 1.72 0.86
N GLU A 113 -5.41 1.88 2.01
CA GLU A 113 -4.88 1.45 3.32
C GLU A 113 -4.64 -0.06 3.43
N LEU A 114 -5.26 -0.86 2.55
CA LEU A 114 -5.02 -2.30 2.44
C LEU A 114 -3.71 -2.63 1.72
N PHE A 115 -3.34 -1.87 0.68
CA PHE A 115 -2.12 -2.09 -0.11
C PHE A 115 -0.91 -1.30 0.37
N ARG A 116 -1.16 -0.27 1.17
CA ARG A 116 -0.15 0.67 1.66
C ARG A 116 0.96 -0.06 2.43
N PRO A 117 2.25 0.27 2.19
CA PRO A 117 3.32 -0.16 3.06
C PRO A 117 3.14 0.46 4.44
N ARG A 118 3.13 -0.36 5.49
CA ARG A 118 3.09 0.09 6.88
C ARG A 118 4.50 0.11 7.44
N ALA A 119 4.89 1.21 8.06
CA ALA A 119 6.12 1.30 8.83
C ALA A 119 5.80 1.45 10.33
N THR A 120 6.83 1.28 11.17
CA THR A 120 6.67 1.41 12.61
C THR A 120 6.31 2.85 12.97
N PRO A 121 5.23 3.09 13.73
CA PRO A 121 4.85 4.43 14.13
C PRO A 121 5.94 5.06 15.01
N LEU A 122 6.35 6.28 14.66
CA LEU A 122 7.37 7.03 15.38
C LEU A 122 6.70 7.87 16.47
N ARG A 123 6.99 7.57 17.73
CA ARG A 123 6.40 8.25 18.90
C ARG A 123 6.62 9.77 18.90
N TRP A 124 7.77 10.24 18.41
CA TRP A 124 8.10 11.66 18.34
C TRP A 124 7.38 12.38 17.20
N ALA A 125 7.05 11.69 16.10
CA ALA A 125 6.40 12.30 14.94
C ALA A 125 4.98 12.79 15.28
N ARG A 126 4.29 12.07 16.16
CA ARG A 126 2.96 12.42 16.67
C ARG A 126 2.95 13.75 17.43
N GLY A 127 4.04 14.08 18.14
CA GLY A 127 4.18 15.32 18.90
C GLY A 127 4.43 16.56 18.02
N LEU A 128 4.89 16.37 16.78
CA LEU A 128 5.16 17.46 15.85
C LEU A 128 3.90 17.90 15.08
N LYS A 129 2.88 17.04 14.94
CA LYS A 129 1.66 17.36 14.18
C LYS A 129 0.77 18.34 14.95
N GLY A 130 0.99 19.64 14.73
CA GLY A 130 0.19 20.74 15.31
C GLY A 130 -0.46 21.64 14.24
N PRO A 131 -1.58 22.31 14.56
CA PRO A 131 -2.37 23.13 13.62
C PRO A 131 -1.65 24.38 13.07
N GLY A 132 -0.41 24.65 13.48
CA GLY A 132 0.40 25.78 13.02
C GLY A 132 1.77 25.40 12.43
N LEU A 133 2.03 24.11 12.18
CA LEU A 133 3.34 23.69 11.67
C LEU A 133 3.41 23.96 10.16
N ILE A 134 4.22 24.94 9.77
CA ILE A 134 4.49 25.24 8.35
C ILE A 134 5.17 24.01 7.72
N PRO A 135 4.68 23.49 6.57
CA PRO A 135 5.22 22.28 5.94
C PRO A 135 6.74 22.29 5.74
N SER A 136 7.35 23.46 5.49
CA SER A 136 8.80 23.59 5.34
C SER A 136 9.56 23.34 6.65
N HIS A 137 9.03 23.79 7.79
CA HIS A 137 9.65 23.60 9.10
C HIS A 137 9.43 22.17 9.59
N ALA A 138 8.27 21.61 9.26
CA ALA A 138 7.95 20.19 9.41
C ALA A 138 8.98 19.31 8.67
N LEU A 139 9.32 19.68 7.44
CA LEU A 139 10.33 18.98 6.64
C LEU A 139 11.72 19.08 7.28
N ILE A 140 12.16 20.28 7.63
CA ILE A 140 13.49 20.51 8.21
C ILE A 140 13.64 19.75 9.54
N THR A 141 12.64 19.83 10.42
CA THR A 141 12.65 19.12 11.71
C THR A 141 12.66 17.61 11.54
N MET A 142 11.90 17.06 10.58
CA MET A 142 11.94 15.63 10.28
C MET A 142 13.27 15.16 9.70
N VAL A 143 13.85 15.91 8.76
CA VAL A 143 15.17 15.58 8.19
C VAL A 143 16.24 15.64 9.27
N ALA A 144 16.19 16.64 10.15
CA ALA A 144 17.11 16.77 11.28
C ALA A 144 16.95 15.65 12.32
N ALA A 145 15.72 15.25 12.64
CA ALA A 145 15.45 14.14 13.56
C ALA A 145 15.98 12.81 12.97
N GLN A 146 15.80 12.59 11.68
CA GLN A 146 16.24 11.37 10.99
C GLN A 146 17.76 11.30 10.79
N SER A 147 18.45 12.42 10.55
CA SER A 147 19.91 12.45 10.43
C SER A 147 20.62 12.23 11.77
N LYS A 148 20.04 12.74 12.86
CA LYS A 148 20.54 12.50 14.22
C LYS A 148 20.43 11.02 14.62
N LEU A 149 19.32 10.36 14.29
CA LEU A 149 19.17 8.91 14.48
C LEU A 149 20.24 8.11 13.74
N HIS A 150 20.47 8.42 12.46
CA HIS A 150 21.48 7.73 11.66
C HIS A 150 22.91 7.91 12.18
N MET A 151 23.26 9.06 12.77
CA MET A 151 24.55 9.21 13.43
C MET A 151 24.69 8.31 14.65
N VAL A 152 23.63 8.22 15.47
CA VAL A 152 23.63 7.36 16.65
C VAL A 152 23.74 5.89 16.26
N ASP A 153 22.99 5.45 15.24
CA ASP A 153 23.06 4.08 14.74
C ASP A 153 24.46 3.76 14.17
N ALA A 154 25.05 4.68 13.40
CA ALA A 154 26.40 4.52 12.87
C ALA A 154 27.47 4.45 13.98
N ILE A 155 27.31 5.21 15.06
CA ILE A 155 28.18 5.14 16.24
C ILE A 155 28.02 3.79 16.95
N ASN A 156 26.79 3.30 17.10
CA ASN A 156 26.53 2.00 17.72
C ASN A 156 27.05 0.82 16.89
N GLU A 157 27.06 0.92 15.56
CA GLU A 157 27.66 -0.08 14.67
C GLU A 157 29.20 -0.03 14.62
N THR A 158 29.79 1.11 14.94
CA THR A 158 31.27 1.30 14.98
C THR A 158 31.86 1.22 16.39
N GLY A 159 31.01 1.09 17.41
CA GLY A 159 31.42 0.84 18.79
C GLY A 159 31.98 -0.57 18.95
N PRO A 160 33.11 -0.76 19.66
CA PRO A 160 33.73 -2.07 19.80
C PRO A 160 32.78 -3.05 20.51
N SER A 161 32.51 -4.17 19.85
CA SER A 161 31.91 -5.37 20.44
C SER A 161 32.72 -5.74 21.69
N SER A 162 32.05 -5.70 22.85
CA SER A 162 32.50 -6.25 24.13
C SER A 162 33.92 -5.88 24.57
N LEU A 163 33.99 -5.09 25.65
CA LEU A 163 34.99 -5.31 26.68
C LEU A 163 35.01 -6.81 27.01
N ASP A 164 36.01 -7.52 26.50
CA ASP A 164 36.41 -8.81 27.03
C ASP A 164 36.85 -8.54 28.48
N GLU A 165 35.96 -8.89 29.41
CA GLU A 165 36.26 -8.99 30.84
C GLU A 165 37.38 -10.01 31.04
N ASN A 166 38.51 -9.54 31.55
CA ASN A 166 39.46 -10.30 32.38
C ASN A 166 40.23 -9.34 33.28
#